data_AF-Q3M189-F1
#
_entry.id   AF-Q3M189-F1
#
_cell.length_a   1.000
_cell.length_b   1.000
_cell.length_c   1.000
_cell.angle_alpha   90.00
_cell.angle_beta   90.00
_cell.angle_gamma   90.00
#
_symmetry.space_group_name_H-M   'P 1'
#
loop_
_entity.id
_entity.type
_entity.pdbx_description
1 polymer ?
#
loop_
_entity_poly.entity_id
_entity_poly.type
_entity_poly.pdbx_seq_one_letter_code
_entity_poly.pdbx_strand_id
1 'polypeptide(L)' 'MIIVPEFYETHLKRELGRTEYLLLKLLINLLQSIKTVSIESLATALPLPILFESRRKRIQRFLSLNYINIEEIWFPIIRS' A
#
# COMPACT_ATOMS: atom_id res chain seq x y z
N MET A 1 -10.56 12.31 2.65
CA MET A 1 -9.10 12.06 2.64
C MET A 1 -8.72 11.64 4.05
N ILE A 2 -8.37 10.37 4.26
CA ILE A 2 -7.97 9.93 5.59
C ILE A 2 -6.48 10.24 5.75
N ILE A 3 -6.14 10.83 6.90
CA ILE A 3 -4.80 11.33 7.21
C ILE A 3 -4.05 10.20 7.91
N VAL A 4 -3.02 9.67 7.24
CA VAL A 4 -2.01 8.84 7.91
C VAL A 4 -1.23 9.79 8.84
N PRO A 5 -1.00 9.45 10.12
CA PRO A 5 -0.29 10.35 11.02
C PRO A 5 1.10 10.69 10.47
N GLU A 6 1.57 11.91 10.71
CA GLU A 6 2.79 12.46 10.11
C GLU A 6 4.04 11.60 10.37
N PHE A 7 4.11 10.99 11.54
CA PHE A 7 5.16 10.06 11.92
C PHE A 7 5.24 8.82 11.01
N TYR A 8 4.08 8.22 10.70
CA TYR A 8 4.00 7.11 9.73
C TYR A 8 4.38 7.57 8.32
N GLU A 9 3.91 8.74 7.90
CA GLU A 9 4.23 9.30 6.59
C GLU A 9 5.74 9.55 6.43
N THR A 10 6.41 10.06 7.47
CA THR A 10 7.86 10.30 7.48
C THR A 10 8.65 9.00 7.41
N HIS A 11 8.28 8.00 8.22
CA HIS A 11 8.92 6.69 8.22
C HIS A 11 8.75 5.98 6.87
N LEU A 12 7.52 5.87 6.36
CA LEU A 12 7.23 5.19 5.10
C LEU A 12 7.89 5.85 3.89
N LYS A 13 8.02 7.18 3.88
CA LYS A 13 8.74 7.90 2.81
C LYS A 13 10.25 7.62 2.80
N ARG A 14 10.83 7.30 3.96
CA ARG A 14 12.25 6.98 4.10
C ARG A 14 12.54 5.56 3.62
N GLU A 15 11.69 4.61 4.00
CA GLU A 15 11.92 3.18 3.74
C GLU A 15 11.44 2.74 2.34
N LEU A 16 10.45 3.41 1.76
CA LEU A 16 9.89 3.07 0.45
C LEU A 16 10.33 4.04 -0.64
N GLY A 17 10.59 3.52 -1.84
CA GLY A 17 10.76 4.36 -3.02
C GLY A 17 9.49 5.16 -3.31
N ARG A 18 9.63 6.29 -4.01
CA ARG A 18 8.49 7.19 -4.31
C ARG A 18 7.28 6.47 -4.90
N THR A 19 7.49 5.56 -5.85
CA THR A 19 6.43 4.80 -6.51
C THR A 19 5.74 3.80 -5.57
N GLU A 20 6.52 3.14 -4.71
CA GLU A 20 6.04 2.18 -3.72
C GLU A 20 5.23 2.88 -2.64
N TYR A 21 5.73 4.00 -2.12
CA TYR A 21 5.01 4.84 -1.17
C TYR A 21 3.66 5.32 -1.72
N LEU A 22 3.62 5.81 -2.96
CA LEU A 22 2.36 6.23 -3.60
C LEU A 22 1.40 5.06 -3.80
N LEU A 23 1.91 3.89 -4.19
CA LEU A 23 1.08 2.69 -4.33
C LEU A 23 0.51 2.25 -2.98
N LEU A 24 1.33 2.21 -1.93
CA LEU A 24 0.89 1.89 -0.57
C LEU A 24 -0.20 2.86 -0.10
N LYS A 25 0.02 4.17 -0.27
CA LYS A 25 -0.96 5.21 0.10
C LYS A 25 -2.27 5.03 -0.66
N LEU A 26 -2.22 4.68 -1.93
CA LEU A 26 -3.41 4.38 -2.73
C LEU A 26 -4.13 3.13 -2.21
N LEU A 27 -3.41 2.05 -1.94
CA LEU A 27 -3.97 0.80 -1.42
C LEU A 27 -4.63 0.98 -0.05
N ILE A 28 -4.01 1.72 0.87
CA ILE A 28 -4.59 2.02 2.19
C ILE A 28 -5.92 2.78 2.03
N ASN A 29 -5.97 3.79 1.16
CA ASN A 29 -7.20 4.54 0.90
C ASN A 29 -8.30 3.66 0.28
N LEU A 30 -7.94 2.79 -0.68
CA LEU A 30 -8.88 1.87 -1.30
C LEU A 30 -9.43 0.87 -0.28
N LEU A 31 -8.55 0.28 0.55
CA LEU A 31 -8.92 -0.67 1.58
C LEU A 31 -9.92 -0.07 2.57
N GLN A 32 -9.69 1.17 3.01
CA GLN A 32 -10.60 1.88 3.91
C GLN A 32 -11.94 2.23 3.24
N SER A 33 -11.94 2.50 1.94
CA SER A 33 -13.16 2.81 1.18
C SER A 33 -14.03 1.57 0.92
N ILE A 34 -13.42 0.47 0.46
CA ILE A 34 -14.16 -0.74 0.04
C ILE A 34 -14.36 -1.75 1.18
N LYS A 35 -13.64 -1.58 2.30
CA LYS A 35 -13.66 -2.43 3.51
C LYS A 35 -13.44 -3.93 3.28
N THR A 36 -13.01 -4.29 2.07
CA THR A 36 -12.83 -5.66 1.61
C THR A 36 -11.37 -5.88 1.26
N VAL A 37 -10.77 -6.94 1.79
CA VAL A 37 -9.31 -7.16 1.74
C VAL A 37 -8.89 -8.08 0.58
N SER A 38 -9.75 -8.27 -0.43
CA SER A 38 -9.41 -9.14 -1.56
C SER A 38 -8.58 -8.41 -2.61
N ILE A 39 -7.62 -9.11 -3.22
CA ILE A 39 -6.81 -8.57 -4.31
C ILE A 39 -7.68 -8.16 -5.49
N GLU A 40 -8.75 -8.91 -5.78
CA GLU A 40 -9.65 -8.61 -6.91
C GLU A 40 -10.44 -7.34 -6.67
N SER A 41 -10.93 -7.13 -5.44
CA SER A 41 -11.62 -5.91 -5.04
C SER A 41 -10.70 -4.70 -5.14
N LEU A 42 -9.45 -4.82 -4.66
CA LEU A 42 -8.45 -3.77 -4.77
C LEU A 42 -8.07 -3.50 -6.23
N ALA A 43 -7.86 -4.53 -7.05
CA ALA A 43 -7.53 -4.39 -8.47
C ALA A 43 -8.66 -3.75 -9.27
N THR A 44 -9.92 -4.04 -8.91
CA THR A 44 -11.11 -3.43 -9.52
C THR A 44 -11.18 -1.94 -9.21
N ALA A 45 -10.98 -1.59 -7.94
CA ALA A 45 -11.07 -0.21 -7.45
C ALA A 45 -9.81 0.64 -7.74
N LEU A 46 -8.70 0.01 -8.14
CA LEU A 46 -7.45 0.70 -8.44
C LEU A 46 -7.62 1.62 -9.66
N PRO A 47 -7.47 2.95 -9.50
CA PRO A 47 -7.69 3.95 -10.55
C PRO A 47 -6.48 4.05 -11.49
N LEU A 48 -6.11 2.95 -12.13
CA LEU A 48 -5.08 2.91 -13.17
C LEU A 48 -5.71 2.46 -14.50
N PRO A 49 -5.50 3.21 -15.60
CA PRO A 49 -6.05 2.88 -16.92
C PRO A 49 -5.23 1.76 -17.59
N ILE A 50 -5.17 0.61 -16.94
CA ILE A 50 -4.46 -0.59 -17.42
C ILE A 50 -5.36 -1.81 -17.25
N LEU A 51 -5.01 -2.90 -17.94
CA LEU A 51 -5.73 -4.17 -17.84
C LEU A 51 -5.90 -4.61 -16.38
N PHE A 52 -7.05 -5.19 -16.07
CA PHE A 52 -7.36 -5.73 -14.75
C PHE A 52 -6.27 -6.70 -14.26
N GLU A 53 -5.87 -7.66 -15.09
CA GLU A 53 -4.79 -8.60 -14.78
C GLU A 53 -3.46 -7.91 -14.46
N SER A 54 -3.16 -6.79 -15.13
CA SER A 54 -1.97 -6.00 -14.84
C SER A 54 -2.06 -5.30 -13.48
N ARG A 55 -3.24 -4.78 -13.10
CA ARG A 55 -3.49 -4.21 -11.76
C ARG A 55 -3.34 -5.27 -10.69
N ARG A 56 -3.95 -6.43 -10.90
CA ARG A 56 -3.87 -7.59 -10.01
C ARG A 56 -2.44 -8.05 -9.79
N LYS A 57 -1.68 -8.29 -10.88
CA LYS A 57 -0.26 -8.66 -10.82
C LYS A 57 0.59 -7.60 -10.12
N ARG A 58 0.29 -6.31 -10.32
CA ARG A 58 1.00 -5.20 -9.66
C ARG A 58 0.78 -5.22 -8.15
N ILE A 59 -0.45 -5.41 -7.70
CA ILE A 59 -0.78 -5.50 -6.27
C ILE A 59 -0.11 -6.74 -5.67
N GLN A 60 -0.21 -7.90 -6.33
CA GLN A 60 0.44 -9.13 -5.90
C GLN A 60 1.94 -8.95 -5.74
N ARG A 61 2.62 -8.46 -6.79
CA ARG A 61 4.07 -8.22 -6.75
C ARG A 61 4.46 -7.28 -5.62
N PHE A 62 3.70 -6.20 -5.41
CA PHE A 62 3.96 -5.25 -4.33
C PHE A 62 3.83 -5.91 -2.94
N LEU A 63 2.77 -6.68 -2.71
CA LEU A 63 2.56 -7.37 -1.43
C LEU A 63 3.54 -8.54 -1.21
N SER A 64 4.15 -9.07 -2.27
CA SER A 64 5.19 -10.11 -2.19
C SER A 64 6.60 -9.56 -1.99
N LEU A 65 6.79 -8.24 -1.87
CA LEU A 65 8.11 -7.66 -1.58
C LEU A 65 8.50 -8.01 -0.14
N ASN A 66 9.71 -8.52 0.06
CA ASN A 66 10.17 -9.02 1.36
C ASN A 66 10.10 -7.99 2.49
N TYR A 67 10.29 -6.70 2.17
CA TYR A 67 10.21 -5.61 3.13
C TYR A 67 8.79 -5.07 3.34
N ILE A 68 7.80 -5.52 2.55
CA ILE A 68 6.37 -5.24 2.75
C ILE A 68 5.79 -6.30 3.71
N ASN A 69 6.40 -6.42 4.88
CA ASN A 69 5.90 -7.26 5.95
C ASN A 69 5.59 -6.42 7.19
N ILE A 70 4.81 -6.99 8.11
CA ILE A 70 4.32 -6.25 9.28
C ILE A 70 5.49 -5.81 10.17
N GLU A 71 6.48 -6.67 10.35
CA GLU A 71 7.61 -6.42 11.26
C GLU A 71 8.47 -5.26 10.77
N GLU A 72 8.84 -5.26 9.49
CA GLU A 72 9.71 -4.25 8.88
C GLU A 72 9.00 -2.90 8.70
N ILE A 73 7.70 -2.90 8.38
CA ILE A 73 6.96 -1.63 8.21
C ILE A 73 6.52 -1.06 9.56
N TRP A 74 6.01 -1.88 10.47
CA TRP A 74 5.31 -1.40 11.67
C TRP A 74 6.15 -1.41 12.94
N PHE A 75 7.12 -2.32 13.11
CA PHE A 75 7.88 -2.37 14.37
C PHE A 75 8.90 -1.23 14.53
N PRO A 76 9.57 -0.74 13.48
CA PRO A 76 10.42 0.44 13.60
C PRO A 76 9.68 1.66 14.13
N ILE A 77 8.39 1.79 13.77
CA ILE A 77 7.50 2.88 14.21
C ILE A 77 7.22 2.80 15.72
N ILE A 78 7.10 1.61 16.29
CA ILE A 78 6.80 1.44 17.73
C ILE A 78 8.05 1.61 18.59
N ARG A 79 9.24 1.40 18.02
CA ARG A 79 10.53 1.45 18.72
C ARG A 79 11.27 2.78 18.61
N SER A 80 10.77 3.74 17.83
CA SER A 80 11.39 5.05 17.60
C SER A 80 10.86 6.15 18.52
#